data_AF-A0A534C902-F1
#
_entry.id   AF-A0A534C902-F1
#
_cell.length_a   1.000
_cell.length_b   1.000
_cell.length_c   1.000
_cell.angle_alpha   90.00
_cell.angle_beta   90.00
_cell.angle_gamma   90.00
#
_symmetry.space_group_name_H-M   'P 1'
#
loop_
_entity.id
_entity.type
_entity.pdbx_description
1 polymer ?
#
loop_
_entity_poly.entity_id
_entity_poly.type
_entity_poly.pdbx_seq_one_letter_code
_entity_poly.pdbx_strand_id
1 'polypeptide(L)' 'MQDARFRYLLRLADTSLVLGQRLGEWVGHAPALEEDLGLANLALDLIGQARLLLTYAG' A
#
# COMPACT_ATOMS: atom_id res chain seq x y z
N MET A 1 -10.72 0.55 -24.45
CA MET A 1 -10.88 1.57 -23.38
C MET A 1 -10.93 0.94 -21.98
N GLN A 2 -11.69 -0.14 -21.74
CA GLN A 2 -11.72 -0.84 -20.45
C GLN A 2 -10.34 -1.38 -20.01
N ASP A 3 -9.56 -1.91 -20.95
CA ASP A 3 -8.22 -2.46 -20.69
C ASP A 3 -7.20 -1.39 -20.21
N ALA A 4 -7.25 -0.17 -20.76
CA ALA A 4 -6.36 0.91 -20.31
C ALA A 4 -6.68 1.38 -18.89
N ARG A 5 -7.97 1.50 -18.54
CA ARG A 5 -8.42 1.84 -17.18
C ARG A 5 -8.06 0.75 -16.18
N PHE A 6 -8.32 -0.51 -16.53
CA PHE A 6 -7.98 -1.67 -15.70
C PHE A 6 -6.48 -1.73 -15.41
N ARG A 7 -5.63 -1.63 -16.46
CA ARG A 7 -4.18 -1.61 -16.31
C ARG A 7 -3.68 -0.42 -15.49
N TYR A 8 -4.32 0.73 -15.58
CA TYR A 8 -3.96 1.90 -14.77
C TYR A 8 -4.28 1.70 -13.29
N LEU A 9 -5.46 1.18 -12.97
CA LEU A 9 -5.86 0.87 -11.59
C LEU A 9 -4.94 -0.19 -10.97
N LEU A 10 -4.59 -1.23 -11.72
CA LEU A 10 -3.64 -2.25 -11.26
C LEU A 10 -2.28 -1.64 -10.92
N ARG A 11 -1.72 -0.75 -11.76
CA ARG A 11 -0.43 -0.11 -11.48
C ARG A 11 -0.45 0.72 -10.19
N LEU A 12 -1.55 1.44 -9.95
CA LEU A 12 -1.71 2.19 -8.70
C LEU A 12 -1.83 1.25 -7.50
N ALA A 13 -2.65 0.21 -7.61
CA ALA A 13 -2.84 -0.78 -6.57
C ALA A 13 -1.54 -1.50 -6.21
N ASP A 14 -0.80 -1.97 -7.21
CA ASP A 14 0.47 -2.69 -7.05
C ASP A 14 1.52 -1.80 -6.40
N THR A 15 1.56 -0.51 -6.76
CA THR A 15 2.47 0.46 -6.12
C THR A 15 2.18 0.59 -4.63
N SER A 16 0.90 0.81 -4.27
CA SER A 16 0.49 0.88 -2.87
C SER A 16 0.74 -0.44 -2.13
N LEU A 17 0.47 -1.58 -2.76
CA LEU A 17 0.63 -2.91 -2.16
C LEU A 17 2.10 -3.21 -1.86
N VAL A 18 2.99 -3.03 -2.84
CA VAL A 18 4.42 -3.30 -2.68
C VAL A 18 5.03 -2.34 -1.66
N LEU A 19 4.70 -1.05 -1.71
CA LEU A 19 5.23 -0.10 -0.74
C LEU A 19 4.72 -0.39 0.67
N GLY A 20 3.43 -0.70 0.83
CA GLY A 20 2.86 -1.13 2.11
C GLY A 20 3.55 -2.36 2.67
N GLN A 21 3.86 -3.34 1.82
CA GLN A 21 4.63 -4.54 2.20
C GLN A 21 6.05 -4.19 2.65
N ARG A 22 6.77 -3.31 1.93
CA ARG A 22 8.13 -2.87 2.29
C ARG A 22 8.16 -2.10 3.60
N LEU A 23 7.18 -1.22 3.85
CA LEU A 23 7.07 -0.52 5.12
C LEU A 23 6.70 -1.48 6.26
N GLY A 24 5.90 -2.50 5.99
CA GLY A 24 5.59 -3.55 6.96
C GLY A 24 6.82 -4.33 7.45
N GLU A 25 7.86 -4.48 6.60
CA GLU A 25 9.12 -5.10 7.00
C GLU A 25 9.87 -4.28 8.08
N TRP A 26 9.60 -2.98 8.18
CA TRP A 26 10.24 -2.09 9.16
C TRP A 26 9.55 -2.06 10.52
N VAL A 27 8.39 -2.69 10.67
CA VAL A 27 7.69 -2.73 11.96
C VAL A 27 8.56 -3.43 13.00
N GLY A 28 8.82 -2.77 14.13
CA GLY A 28 9.74 -3.24 15.17
C GLY A 28 11.22 -2.89 14.93
N HIS A 29 11.56 -2.19 13.83
CA HIS A 29 12.94 -1.89 13.43
C HIS A 29 13.22 -0.38 13.30
N ALA A 30 12.24 0.47 13.58
CA ALA A 30 12.42 1.92 13.53
C ALA A 30 13.27 2.44 14.72
N PRO A 31 13.88 3.64 14.62
CA PRO A 31 14.76 4.18 15.68
C PRO A 31 14.06 4.46 17.02
N ALA A 32 12.76 4.73 17.00
CA ALA A 32 11.93 4.97 18.18
C ALA A 32 10.46 4.54 17.91
N LEU A 33 9.68 4.45 18.98
CA LEU A 33 8.34 3.84 18.96
C LEU A 33 7.35 4.68 18.15
N GLU A 34 7.46 6.00 18.23
CA GLU A 34 6.63 6.95 17.51
C GLU A 34 6.81 6.81 16.00
N GLU A 35 8.06 6.68 15.55
CA GLU A 35 8.40 6.43 14.15
C GLU A 35 7.92 5.04 13.70
N ASP A 36 8.06 4.01 14.54
CA ASP A 36 7.59 2.66 14.25
C ASP A 36 6.07 2.64 14.03
N LEU A 37 5.33 3.26 14.95
CA LEU A 37 3.88 3.41 14.85
C LEU A 37 3.50 4.24 13.61
N GLY A 38 4.24 5.30 13.31
CA GLY A 38 4.04 6.11 12.11
C GLY A 38 4.24 5.32 10.81
N LEU A 39 5.30 4.51 10.72
CA LEU A 39 5.57 3.64 9.58
C LEU A 39 4.51 2.54 9.44
N ALA A 40 4.11 1.91 10.55
CA ALA A 40 3.04 0.92 10.58
C ALA A 40 1.70 1.52 10.12
N ASN A 41 1.38 2.74 10.55
CA ASN A 41 0.16 3.43 10.15
C ASN A 41 0.16 3.76 8.65
N LEU A 42 1.29 4.24 8.12
CA LEU A 42 1.44 4.49 6.68
C LEU A 42 1.35 3.20 5.86
N ALA A 43 1.97 2.11 6.33
CA ALA A 43 1.85 0.80 5.70
C ALA A 43 0.39 0.34 5.64
N LEU A 44 -0.35 0.48 6.75
CA LEU A 44 -1.76 0.11 6.83
C LEU A 44 -2.62 0.91 5.84
N ASP A 45 -2.42 2.23 5.74
CA ASP A 45 -3.13 3.09 4.78
C ASP A 45 -2.87 2.65 3.34
N LEU A 46 -1.61 2.36 2.98
CA LEU A 46 -1.26 1.89 1.63
C LEU A 46 -1.89 0.53 1.31
N ILE A 47 -1.93 -0.40 2.26
CA ILE A 47 -2.64 -1.68 2.08
C ILE A 47 -4.15 -1.46 1.91
N GLY A 48 -4.73 -0.50 2.65
CA GLY A 48 -6.12 -0.08 2.47
C GLY A 48 -6.40 0.48 1.06
N GLN A 49 -5.52 1.36 0.57
CA GLN A 49 -5.60 1.91 -0.79
C GLN A 49 -5.48 0.81 -1.85
N ALA A 50 -4.51 -0.10 -1.71
CA ALA A 50 -4.34 -1.23 -2.62
C ALA A 50 -5.61 -2.09 -2.69
N ARG A 51 -6.18 -2.44 -1.53
CA ARG A 51 -7.44 -3.20 -1.45
C ARG A 51 -8.58 -2.50 -2.16
N LEU A 52 -8.75 -1.20 -1.92
CA LEU A 52 -9.79 -0.39 -2.56
C LEU A 52 -9.64 -0.37 -4.07
N LEU A 53 -8.42 -0.15 -4.57
CA LEU A 53 -8.12 -0.06 -6.00
C LEU A 53 -8.27 -1.42 -6.70
N LEU A 54 -7.79 -2.52 -6.10
CA LEU A 54 -7.98 -3.88 -6.63
C LEU A 54 -9.46 -4.24 -6.70
N THR A 55 -10.21 -3.94 -5.64
CA THR A 55 -11.67 -4.19 -5.59
C THR A 55 -12.41 -3.39 -6.65
N TYR A 56 -11.97 -2.15 -6.91
CA TYR A 56 -12.54 -1.31 -7.96
C TYR A 56 -12.16 -1.78 -9.38
N ALA A 57 -10.98 -2.37 -9.55
CA ALA A 57 -10.51 -2.89 -10.83
C ALA A 57 -11.33 -4.10 -11.31
N GLY A 58 -11.78 -4.95 -10.38
CA GLY A 58 -12.65 -6.11 -10.66
C GLY A 58 -12.08 -7.42 -10.18
#